data_AF-A0A371NPE2-F1
#
_entry.id   AF-A0A371NPE2-F1
#
_cell.length_a   1.000
_cell.length_b   1.000
_cell.length_c   1.000
_cell.angle_alpha   90.00
_cell.angle_beta   90.00
_cell.angle_gamma   90.00
#
_symmetry.space_group_name_H-M   'P 1'
#
loop_
_entity.id
_entity.type
_entity.pdbx_description
1 polymer ?
#
loop_
_entity_poly.entity_id
_entity_poly.type
_entity_poly.pdbx_seq_one_letter_code
_entity_poly.pdbx_strand_id
1 'polypeptide(L)'
;MDRVSASGDGAMNLDTESCWGAETATDDACYIDVAKRVQTSDLQVLARGWMRLDGAGDHKGTVELAANDVVVPAGHQLGLVITGSNNGVIMPDTARNPYTIDLSQTKLNLPVSSPMSGFGPGKLKVEDTENLVDGTLPTAQDLLRGLED
;
A
#
# COMPACT_ATOMS: atom_id res chain seq x y z
N MET A 1 11.87 -13.70 -0.66
CA MET A 1 12.05 -12.61 -1.64
C MET A 1 11.89 -11.34 -0.86
N ASP A 2 12.90 -10.46 -0.91
CA ASP A 2 12.90 -9.23 -0.13
C ASP A 2 11.76 -8.30 -0.60
N ARG A 3 10.89 -7.89 0.32
CA ARG A 3 9.74 -7.00 0.08
C ARG A 3 10.03 -5.65 0.72
N VAL A 4 9.50 -4.57 0.16
CA VAL A 4 9.61 -3.24 0.78
C VAL A 4 8.82 -3.24 2.10
N SER A 5 9.48 -2.84 3.18
CA SER A 5 8.88 -2.70 4.51
C SER A 5 7.92 -1.50 4.55
N ALA A 6 6.86 -1.57 5.33
CA ALA A 6 6.01 -0.40 5.61
C ALA A 6 6.65 0.59 6.60
N SER A 7 7.74 0.24 7.28
CA SER A 7 8.41 1.12 8.24
C SER A 7 9.24 2.20 7.54
N GLY A 8 9.24 3.43 8.08
CA GLY A 8 9.96 4.57 7.49
C GLY A 8 9.60 4.79 6.03
N ASP A 9 8.31 4.60 5.70
CA ASP A 9 7.74 4.67 4.34
C ASP A 9 8.44 3.79 3.30
N GLY A 10 9.12 2.73 3.74
CA GLY A 10 9.85 1.82 2.87
C GLY A 10 11.18 2.37 2.36
N ALA A 11 11.66 3.46 2.95
CA ALA A 11 12.95 4.07 2.65
C ALA A 11 13.85 4.08 3.89
N MET A 12 15.15 4.25 3.65
CA MET A 12 16.14 4.58 4.66
C MET A 12 17.23 5.44 4.08
N ASN A 13 17.67 6.43 4.85
CA ASN A 13 18.85 7.22 4.54
C ASN A 13 20.10 6.33 4.63
N LEU A 14 21.05 6.57 3.74
CA LEU A 14 22.39 6.03 3.82
C LEU A 14 23.33 7.08 4.43
N ASP A 15 24.51 6.63 4.86
CA ASP A 15 25.56 7.52 5.36
C ASP A 15 26.36 8.20 4.22
N THR A 16 25.84 8.12 3.00
CA THR A 16 26.44 8.67 1.77
C THR A 16 25.55 9.75 1.16
N GLU A 17 26.17 10.62 0.38
CA GLU A 17 25.49 11.69 -0.34
C GLU A 17 25.96 11.76 -1.79
N SER A 18 25.06 12.20 -2.66
CA SER A 18 25.35 12.48 -4.07
C SER A 18 25.01 13.94 -4.38
N CYS A 19 25.98 14.66 -4.94
CA CYS A 19 25.82 16.07 -5.27
C CYS A 19 25.40 16.29 -6.73
N TRP A 20 24.36 17.10 -6.92
CA TRP A 20 23.75 17.37 -8.22
C TRP A 20 23.56 18.87 -8.41
N GLY A 21 24.38 19.47 -9.30
CA GLY A 21 24.27 20.88 -9.64
C GLY A 21 25.23 21.77 -8.87
N ALA A 22 24.94 23.08 -8.85
CA ALA A 22 25.75 24.09 -8.18
C ALA A 22 25.10 24.48 -6.86
N GLU A 23 25.92 24.59 -5.82
CA GLU A 23 25.51 25.08 -4.50
C GLU A 23 25.43 26.61 -4.46
N THR A 24 24.70 27.13 -3.48
CA THR A 24 24.69 28.55 -3.13
C THR A 24 25.03 28.73 -1.66
N ALA A 25 25.25 29.98 -1.22
CA ALA A 25 25.49 30.25 0.20
C ALA A 25 24.31 29.85 1.13
N THR A 26 23.13 29.58 0.57
CA THR A 26 21.92 29.22 1.31
C THR A 26 21.31 27.89 0.89
N ASP A 27 21.96 27.15 -0.02
CA ASP A 27 21.42 25.90 -0.58
C ASP A 27 22.55 24.94 -0.92
N ASP A 28 22.42 23.70 -0.46
CA ASP A 28 23.38 22.63 -0.69
C ASP A 28 22.98 21.82 -1.93
N ALA A 29 23.96 21.48 -2.77
CA ALA A 29 23.74 20.63 -3.93
C ALA A 29 23.85 19.13 -3.60
N CYS A 30 24.25 18.78 -2.38
CA CYS A 30 24.44 17.40 -1.92
C CYS A 30 23.18 16.86 -1.23
N TYR A 31 22.71 15.71 -1.71
CA TYR A 31 21.51 15.04 -1.20
C TYR A 31 21.89 13.69 -0.62
N ILE A 32 21.31 13.36 0.55
CA ILE A 32 21.49 12.06 1.19
C ILE A 32 21.00 10.96 0.24
N ASP A 33 21.84 9.95 0.03
CA ASP A 33 21.45 8.79 -0.75
C ASP A 33 20.41 7.97 0.03
N VAL A 34 19.40 7.47 -0.66
CA VAL A 34 18.33 6.66 -0.05
C VAL A 34 18.32 5.25 -0.62
N ALA A 35 18.06 4.28 0.25
CA ALA A 35 17.84 2.89 -0.13
C ALA A 35 16.42 2.44 0.23
N LYS A 36 15.96 1.40 -0.46
CA LYS A 36 14.72 0.71 -0.07
C LYS A 36 14.95 -0.02 1.25
N ARG A 37 14.08 0.22 2.22
CA ARG A 37 14.01 -0.61 3.43
C ARG A 37 13.30 -1.90 3.06
N VAL A 38 14.03 -3.01 3.10
CA VAL A 38 13.48 -4.32 2.75
C VAL A 38 13.36 -5.23 3.97
N GLN A 39 12.34 -6.08 3.97
CA GLN A 39 12.13 -7.13 4.96
C GLN A 39 11.60 -8.40 4.29
N THR A 40 11.73 -9.53 4.98
CA THR A 40 10.97 -10.73 4.62
C THR A 40 9.56 -10.58 5.15
N SER A 41 8.57 -10.74 4.29
CA SER A 41 7.15 -10.73 4.67
C SER A 41 6.37 -11.68 3.77
N ASP A 42 5.32 -12.25 4.35
CA ASP A 42 4.38 -13.16 3.67
C ASP A 42 3.38 -12.41 2.77
N LEU A 43 3.25 -11.08 2.93
CA LEU A 43 2.36 -10.25 2.11
C LEU A 43 3.05 -8.96 1.65
N GLN A 44 2.63 -8.46 0.49
CA GLN A 44 3.07 -7.17 -0.02
C GLN A 44 1.86 -6.39 -0.52
N VAL A 45 1.73 -5.14 -0.06
CA VAL A 45 0.76 -4.22 -0.66
C VAL A 45 1.31 -3.75 -2.00
N LEU A 46 0.61 -4.09 -3.08
CA LEU A 46 1.03 -3.75 -4.44
C LEU A 46 0.55 -2.37 -4.89
N ALA A 47 -0.64 -1.98 -4.46
CA ALA A 47 -1.23 -0.68 -4.77
C ALA A 47 -2.32 -0.34 -3.74
N ARG A 48 -2.63 0.95 -3.61
CA ARG A 48 -3.71 1.47 -2.75
C ARG A 48 -4.48 2.56 -3.49
N GLY A 49 -5.73 2.76 -3.08
CA GLY A 49 -6.58 3.86 -3.52
C GLY A 49 -7.67 4.11 -2.48
N TRP A 50 -8.37 5.23 -2.60
CA TRP A 50 -9.45 5.59 -1.68
C TRP A 50 -10.56 6.33 -2.40
N MET A 51 -11.75 6.31 -1.81
CA MET A 51 -12.89 7.11 -2.21
C MET A 51 -13.59 7.61 -0.93
N ARG A 52 -14.10 8.83 -0.98
CA ARG A 52 -14.96 9.39 0.05
C ARG A 52 -16.41 9.05 -0.27
N LEU A 53 -17.14 8.57 0.74
CA LEU A 53 -18.59 8.37 0.68
C LEU A 53 -19.24 9.51 1.47
N ASP A 54 -20.03 10.33 0.80
CA ASP A 54 -20.70 11.48 1.43
C ASP A 54 -22.17 11.16 1.73
N GLY A 55 -22.54 11.18 3.00
CA GLY A 55 -23.92 10.94 3.45
C GLY A 55 -24.33 9.47 3.51
N ALA A 56 -25.51 9.23 4.07
CA ALA A 56 -26.08 7.89 4.22
C ALA A 56 -26.71 7.38 2.92
N GLY A 57 -26.70 6.06 2.71
CA GLY A 57 -27.37 5.39 1.59
C GLY A 57 -26.42 4.54 0.74
N ASP A 58 -26.91 4.16 -0.43
CA ASP A 58 -26.18 3.33 -1.39
C ASP A 58 -25.28 4.20 -2.27
N HIS A 59 -24.03 3.78 -2.40
CA HIS A 59 -23.02 4.48 -3.18
C HIS A 59 -22.44 3.57 -4.27
N LYS A 60 -22.20 4.14 -5.44
CA LYS A 60 -21.51 3.47 -6.56
C LYS A 60 -20.41 4.38 -7.09
N GLY A 61 -19.21 3.84 -7.20
CA GLY A 61 -18.05 4.59 -7.69
C GLY A 61 -16.90 3.68 -8.11
N THR A 62 -15.83 4.33 -8.56
CA THR A 62 -14.58 3.67 -8.96
C THR A 62 -13.47 4.15 -8.04
N VAL A 63 -12.67 3.22 -7.54
CA VAL A 63 -11.45 3.53 -6.81
C VAL A 63 -10.28 3.25 -7.73
N GLU A 64 -9.57 4.29 -8.12
CA GLU A 64 -8.31 4.14 -8.85
C GLU A 64 -7.20 3.79 -7.87
N LEU A 65 -6.46 2.73 -8.16
CA LEU A 65 -5.30 2.31 -7.37
C LEU A 65 -4.03 2.96 -7.96
N ALA A 66 -3.08 3.31 -7.10
CA ALA A 66 -1.79 3.81 -7.53
C ALA A 66 -1.13 2.83 -8.53
N ALA A 67 -0.68 3.36 -9.68
CA ALA A 67 -0.10 2.55 -10.74
C ALA A 67 1.24 1.94 -10.29
N ASN A 68 1.38 0.63 -10.51
CA ASN A 68 2.58 -0.13 -10.16
C ASN A 68 2.81 -1.25 -11.17
N ASP A 69 4.07 -1.44 -11.59
CA ASP A 69 4.48 -2.57 -12.41
C ASP A 69 5.08 -3.65 -11.51
N VAL A 70 4.36 -4.76 -11.35
CA VAL A 70 4.75 -5.85 -10.44
C VAL A 70 4.63 -7.20 -11.12
N VAL A 71 5.66 -8.03 -10.94
CA VAL A 71 5.60 -9.46 -11.27
C VAL A 71 5.12 -10.23 -10.05
N VAL A 72 4.02 -10.95 -10.18
CA VAL A 72 3.56 -11.92 -9.17
C VAL A 72 4.23 -13.26 -9.45
N PRO A 73 5.15 -13.74 -8.58
CA PRO A 73 5.85 -14.99 -8.84
C PRO A 73 4.89 -16.19 -8.79
N ALA A 74 5.22 -17.26 -9.51
CA ALA A 74 4.47 -18.50 -9.45
C ALA A 74 4.31 -19.01 -8.00
N GLY A 75 3.14 -19.57 -7.68
CA GLY A 75 2.79 -20.02 -6.33
C GLY A 75 2.25 -18.94 -5.39
N HIS A 76 2.32 -17.65 -5.78
CA HIS A 76 1.71 -16.56 -5.01
C HIS A 76 0.25 -16.35 -5.40
N GLN A 77 -0.47 -15.61 -4.54
CA GLN A 77 -1.87 -15.23 -4.75
C GLN A 77 -2.01 -13.71 -4.72
N LEU A 78 -2.98 -13.20 -5.49
CA LEU A 78 -3.42 -11.81 -5.42
C LEU A 78 -4.68 -11.73 -4.56
N GLY A 79 -4.71 -10.76 -3.64
CA GLY A 79 -5.86 -10.46 -2.80
C GLY A 79 -6.30 -9.02 -2.94
N LEU A 80 -7.61 -8.77 -2.82
CA LEU A 80 -8.19 -7.44 -2.70
C LEU A 80 -8.70 -7.26 -1.27
N VAL A 81 -8.20 -6.22 -0.59
CA VAL A 81 -8.66 -5.83 0.75
C VAL A 81 -9.48 -4.55 0.61
N ILE A 82 -10.73 -4.58 1.10
CA ILE A 82 -11.57 -3.39 1.20
C ILE A 82 -11.82 -3.13 2.67
N THR A 83 -11.49 -1.93 3.13
CA THR A 83 -11.61 -1.53 4.53
C THR A 83 -12.13 -0.10 4.61
N GLY A 84 -12.78 0.22 5.74
CA GLY A 84 -13.05 1.61 6.10
C GLY A 84 -11.76 2.36 6.40
N SER A 85 -11.85 3.69 6.41
CA SER A 85 -10.70 4.53 6.76
C SER A 85 -10.25 4.24 8.20
N ASN A 86 -8.94 4.16 8.37
CA ASN A 86 -8.27 4.08 9.67
C ASN A 86 -7.27 5.24 9.75
N ASN A 87 -7.00 5.72 10.97
CA ASN A 87 -6.04 6.81 11.17
C ASN A 87 -4.70 6.45 10.51
N GLY A 88 -4.18 7.39 9.72
CA GLY A 88 -2.81 7.28 9.20
C GLY A 88 -2.56 7.83 7.80
N VAL A 89 -3.47 7.63 6.84
CA VAL A 89 -3.31 8.20 5.48
C VAL A 89 -4.21 9.42 5.27
N ILE A 90 -5.39 9.41 5.87
CA ILE A 90 -6.38 10.49 5.84
C ILE A 90 -7.06 10.56 7.21
N MET A 91 -7.55 11.75 7.61
CA MET A 91 -8.36 11.91 8.82
C MET A 91 -9.76 11.30 8.59
N PRO A 92 -10.12 10.18 9.24
CA PRO A 92 -11.45 9.59 9.13
C PRO A 92 -12.49 10.38 9.94
N ASP A 93 -13.76 10.16 9.63
CA ASP A 93 -14.83 10.52 10.56
C ASP A 93 -14.72 9.66 11.83
N THR A 94 -15.06 10.24 12.98
CA THR A 94 -14.91 9.61 14.30
C THR A 94 -15.99 8.57 14.59
N ALA A 95 -17.12 8.62 13.87
CA ALA A 95 -18.21 7.67 14.02
C ALA A 95 -17.90 6.33 13.33
N ARG A 96 -18.06 5.22 14.06
CA ARG A 96 -17.99 3.87 13.50
C ARG A 96 -19.30 3.54 12.80
N ASN A 97 -19.26 3.48 11.47
CA ASN A 97 -20.40 3.08 10.65
C ASN A 97 -20.15 1.70 10.01
N PRO A 98 -21.11 0.77 10.03
CA PRO A 98 -21.01 -0.48 9.31
C PRO A 98 -21.14 -0.22 7.79
N TYR A 99 -20.35 -0.94 7.00
CA TYR A 99 -20.44 -0.93 5.54
C TYR A 99 -20.79 -2.33 5.04
N THR A 100 -21.66 -2.41 4.03
CA THR A 100 -21.94 -3.63 3.28
C THR A 100 -21.51 -3.41 1.84
N ILE A 101 -20.88 -4.43 1.25
CA ILE A 101 -20.40 -4.38 -0.14
C ILE A 101 -21.16 -5.43 -0.96
N ASP A 102 -21.79 -5.00 -2.05
CA ASP A 102 -22.38 -5.91 -3.02
C ASP A 102 -21.29 -6.45 -3.97
N LEU A 103 -20.77 -7.65 -3.65
CA LEU A 103 -19.76 -8.32 -4.45
C LEU A 103 -20.27 -8.73 -5.84
N SER A 104 -21.58 -8.93 -6.03
CA SER A 104 -22.15 -9.31 -7.33
C SER A 104 -22.06 -8.17 -8.35
N GLN A 105 -21.98 -6.92 -7.87
CA GLN A 105 -21.84 -5.71 -8.66
C GLN A 105 -20.43 -5.10 -8.58
N THR A 106 -19.50 -5.76 -7.88
CA THR A 106 -18.12 -5.31 -7.71
C THR A 106 -17.20 -5.98 -8.72
N LYS A 107 -16.27 -5.22 -9.31
CA LYS A 107 -15.28 -5.72 -10.26
C LYS A 107 -13.92 -5.12 -9.96
N LEU A 108 -12.87 -5.93 -10.09
CA LEU A 108 -11.48 -5.49 -10.06
C LEU A 108 -10.91 -5.58 -11.48
N ASN A 109 -10.50 -4.44 -12.03
CA ASN A 109 -9.86 -4.38 -13.34
C ASN A 109 -8.34 -4.40 -13.13
N LEU A 110 -7.69 -5.49 -13.52
CA LEU A 110 -6.23 -5.62 -13.47
C LEU A 110 -5.66 -5.55 -14.89
N PRO A 111 -4.86 -4.52 -15.23
CA PRO A 111 -4.12 -4.52 -16.48
C PRO A 111 -3.00 -5.56 -16.38
N VAL A 112 -3.09 -6.60 -17.19
CA VAL A 112 -2.13 -7.70 -17.23
C VAL A 112 -1.43 -7.75 -18.59
N SER A 113 -0.10 -7.79 -18.57
CA SER A 113 0.72 -7.92 -19.79
C SER A 113 0.94 -9.36 -20.23
N SER A 114 0.51 -10.34 -19.42
CA SER A 114 0.70 -11.78 -19.62
C SER A 114 -0.63 -12.54 -19.60
N PRO A 115 -0.71 -13.77 -20.17
CA PRO A 115 -1.93 -14.57 -20.15
C PRO A 115 -2.41 -14.85 -18.72
N MET A 116 -3.65 -14.48 -18.41
CA MET A 116 -4.28 -14.78 -17.11
C MET A 116 -4.70 -16.24 -16.94
N SER A 117 -4.52 -17.09 -17.96
CA SER A 117 -4.94 -18.50 -17.91
C SER A 117 -4.27 -19.30 -16.79
N GLY A 118 -3.17 -18.80 -16.22
CA GLY A 118 -2.50 -19.39 -15.05
C GLY A 118 -3.10 -18.97 -13.70
N PHE A 119 -3.97 -17.96 -13.66
CA PHE A 119 -4.64 -17.52 -12.42
C PHE A 119 -5.92 -18.34 -12.19
N GLY A 120 -5.91 -19.14 -11.13
CA GLY A 120 -7.11 -19.78 -10.58
C GLY A 120 -7.67 -18.99 -9.40
N PRO A 121 -8.81 -19.43 -8.85
CA PRO A 121 -9.34 -18.90 -7.60
C PRO A 121 -8.28 -18.97 -6.48
N GLY A 122 -8.20 -17.90 -5.69
CA GLY A 122 -7.37 -17.88 -4.48
C GLY A 122 -7.82 -18.95 -3.47
N LYS A 123 -6.88 -19.37 -2.63
CA LYS A 123 -7.06 -20.35 -1.56
C LYS A 123 -6.99 -19.73 -0.16
N LEU A 124 -6.56 -18.47 -0.05
CA LEU A 124 -6.49 -17.75 1.22
C LEU A 124 -7.89 -17.44 1.76
N LYS A 125 -8.04 -17.59 3.07
CA LYS A 125 -9.19 -17.16 3.87
C LYS A 125 -8.77 -16.06 4.84
N VAL A 126 -9.75 -15.42 5.48
CA VAL A 126 -9.51 -14.36 6.47
C VAL A 126 -8.64 -14.86 7.63
N GLU A 127 -8.87 -16.09 8.09
CA GLU A 127 -8.07 -16.74 9.15
C GLU A 127 -6.58 -16.85 8.81
N ASP A 128 -6.23 -16.95 7.52
CA ASP A 128 -4.84 -17.01 7.06
C ASP A 128 -4.11 -15.65 7.19
N THR A 129 -4.84 -14.57 7.49
CA THR A 129 -4.30 -13.21 7.62
C THR A 129 -4.15 -12.74 9.07
N GLU A 130 -4.56 -13.56 10.04
CA GLU A 130 -4.59 -13.19 11.47
C GLU A 130 -3.19 -13.14 12.12
N ASN A 131 -2.21 -13.82 11.52
CA ASN A 131 -0.84 -13.92 12.04
C ASN A 131 0.19 -13.17 11.18
N LEU A 132 -0.25 -12.20 10.36
CA LEU A 132 0.68 -11.41 9.54
C LEU A 132 1.63 -10.61 10.45
N VAL A 133 2.93 -10.71 10.17
CA VAL A 133 3.98 -10.02 10.93
C VAL A 133 3.90 -8.51 10.71
N ASP A 134 4.19 -7.71 11.75
CA ASP A 134 4.26 -6.25 11.67
C ASP A 134 5.21 -5.77 10.54
N GLY A 135 4.86 -4.62 9.93
CA GLY A 135 5.55 -4.07 8.75
C GLY A 135 5.08 -4.63 7.40
N THR A 136 4.22 -5.65 7.43
CA THR A 136 3.53 -6.20 6.25
C THR A 136 2.36 -5.32 5.81
N LEU A 137 1.64 -4.78 6.79
CA LEU A 137 0.65 -3.71 6.65
C LEU A 137 1.08 -2.56 7.57
N PRO A 138 0.94 -1.28 7.17
CA PRO A 138 1.17 -0.18 8.08
C PRO A 138 0.20 -0.30 9.25
N THR A 139 0.71 -0.23 10.48
CA THR A 139 -0.18 -0.02 11.61
C THR A 139 -0.73 1.40 11.56
N ALA A 140 -1.84 1.66 12.24
CA ALA A 140 -2.34 3.03 12.40
C ALA A 140 -1.30 3.97 13.04
N GLN A 141 -0.33 3.42 13.79
CA GLN A 141 0.75 4.18 14.41
C GLN A 141 1.91 4.45 13.45
N ASP A 142 2.25 3.51 12.56
CA ASP A 142 3.33 3.69 11.58
C ASP A 142 3.02 4.82 10.59
N LEU A 143 1.74 4.92 10.21
CA LEU A 143 1.26 5.95 9.32
C LEU A 143 1.27 7.37 9.94
N LEU A 144 1.24 7.47 11.27
CA LEU A 144 1.33 8.75 11.97
C LEU A 144 2.77 9.23 12.15
N ARG A 145 3.74 8.30 12.22
CA ARG A 145 5.17 8.62 12.39
C ARG A 145 5.86 9.04 11.10
N GLY A 146 5.41 8.56 9.94
CA GLY A 146 5.94 9.00 8.63
C GLY A 146 5.65 10.46 8.26
N LEU A 147 4.94 11.21 9.13
CA LEU A 147 4.66 12.63 8.97
C LEU A 147 5.51 13.52 9.89
N GLU A 148 6.33 12.93 10.76
CA GLU A 148 7.12 13.65 11.77
C GLU A 148 8.64 13.62 11.51
N ASP A 149 9.10 12.89 10.48
CA ASP A 149 10.50 12.79 10.06
C ASP A 149 10.74 13.44 8.67
#